data_AF-A0A455ZED7-F1
#
_entry.id   AF-A0A455ZED7-F1
#
_cell.length_a   1.000
_cell.length_b   1.000
_cell.length_c   1.000
_cell.angle_alpha   90.00
_cell.angle_beta   90.00
_cell.angle_gamma   90.00
#
_symmetry.space_group_name_H-M   'P 1'
#
loop_
_entity.id
_entity.type
_entity.pdbx_description
1 polymer ?
#
loop_
_entity_poly.entity_id
_entity_poly.type
_entity_poly.pdbx_seq_one_letter_code
_entity_poly.pdbx_strand_id
1 'polypeptide(L)'
;MKKLIFRVFILLLCTTVTLLKAQWVVTDPGNLAQGIVNSANEIVQTSSTVSNVIKNFNEVKKVYEQGKEYYDKLKAVNNLVKDARKVQQIVLMVGDVSEMYVTNFGKMMSDPNFNPQELSAIANGYSMLLGESTELLKELKQIVSTTGLSLNDKERMDIIDRVYKEVKNYHNLVSYYTKKNISVSILRAKKQNNTQRVLKLYGTGNQKYW
;
A
#
# COMPACT_ATOMS: atom_id res chain seq x y z
N MET A 1 33.65 12.92 3.82
CA MET A 1 32.67 13.81 3.15
C MET A 1 31.41 13.09 2.65
N LYS A 2 31.48 11.98 1.91
CA LYS A 2 30.28 11.23 1.44
C LYS A 2 29.37 10.69 2.57
N LYS A 3 29.96 10.21 3.67
CA LYS A 3 29.24 9.78 4.89
C LYS A 3 28.56 10.92 5.66
N LEU A 4 29.07 12.15 5.49
CA LEU A 4 28.49 13.35 6.11
C LEU A 4 27.28 13.83 5.29
N ILE A 5 27.36 13.76 3.96
CA ILE A 5 26.25 14.09 3.04
C ILE A 5 25.08 13.11 3.21
N PHE A 6 25.34 11.81 3.40
CA PHE A 6 24.28 10.82 3.67
C PHE A 6 23.58 11.07 5.02
N ARG A 7 24.35 11.43 6.06
CA ARG A 7 23.80 11.81 7.38
C ARG A 7 23.03 13.12 7.32
N VAL A 8 23.49 14.09 6.54
CA VAL A 8 22.81 15.38 6.34
C VAL A 8 21.53 15.22 5.51
N PHE A 9 21.45 14.27 4.57
CA PHE A 9 20.21 14.00 3.82
C PHE A 9 19.15 13.24 4.64
N ILE A 10 19.56 12.28 5.47
CA ILE A 10 18.67 11.60 6.43
C ILE A 10 18.24 12.57 7.54
N LEU A 11 19.14 13.44 8.02
CA LEU A 11 18.76 14.52 8.92
C LEU A 11 17.84 15.53 8.23
N LEU A 12 18.09 15.96 6.98
CA LEU A 12 17.24 16.95 6.31
C LEU A 12 15.83 16.43 6.04
N LEU A 13 15.67 15.13 5.77
CA LEU A 13 14.36 14.47 5.71
C LEU A 13 13.66 14.41 7.09
N CYS A 14 14.41 14.49 8.19
CA CYS A 14 13.89 14.51 9.56
C CYS A 14 13.76 15.93 10.18
N THR A 15 14.56 16.92 9.77
CA THR A 15 14.64 18.25 10.41
C THR A 15 13.69 19.29 9.81
N THR A 16 13.09 19.04 8.65
CA THR A 16 11.95 19.86 8.18
C THR A 16 10.65 19.51 8.90
N VAL A 17 10.68 18.61 9.89
CA VAL A 17 9.48 18.11 10.58
C VAL A 17 9.44 18.44 12.07
N THR A 18 10.31 19.33 12.54
CA THR A 18 10.33 19.74 13.96
C THR A 18 9.55 21.02 14.27
N LEU A 19 8.88 21.62 13.28
CA LEU A 19 7.78 22.54 13.55
C LEU A 19 6.48 21.75 13.39
N LEU A 20 5.70 21.68 14.47
CA LEU A 20 4.48 20.86 14.66
C LEU A 20 4.77 19.48 15.28
N LYS A 21 4.74 19.43 16.62
CA LYS A 21 4.64 18.21 17.43
C LYS A 21 3.31 17.42 17.21
N ALA A 22 2.86 17.26 15.97
CA ALA A 22 1.62 16.53 15.66
C ALA A 22 1.58 15.82 14.28
N GLN A 23 2.68 15.70 13.53
CA GLN A 23 2.59 15.36 12.08
C GLN A 23 3.45 14.19 11.58
N TRP A 24 3.93 13.31 12.47
CA TRP A 24 4.63 12.06 12.09
C TRP A 24 3.83 10.77 12.32
N VAL A 25 2.65 10.85 12.96
CA VAL A 25 1.88 9.64 13.32
C VAL A 25 1.02 9.12 12.16
N VAL A 26 0.67 9.96 11.18
CA VAL A 26 -0.33 9.63 10.14
C VAL A 26 0.28 9.26 8.77
N THR A 27 1.56 9.59 8.53
CA THR A 27 2.23 9.48 7.23
C THR A 27 3.30 8.38 7.15
N ASP A 28 3.28 7.41 8.07
CA ASP A 28 4.12 6.20 7.97
C ASP A 28 3.42 5.16 7.08
N PRO A 29 4.03 4.71 5.97
CA PRO A 29 3.51 3.63 5.14
C PRO A 29 3.16 2.36 5.91
N GLY A 30 3.91 2.07 6.99
CA GLY A 30 3.60 0.96 7.89
C GLY A 30 2.30 1.17 8.67
N ASN A 31 2.01 2.39 9.11
CA ASN A 31 0.77 2.70 9.83
C ASN A 31 -0.46 2.65 8.92
N LEU A 32 -0.33 3.15 7.69
CA LEU A 32 -1.39 3.05 6.69
C LEU A 32 -1.70 1.59 6.35
N ALA A 33 -0.67 0.80 6.04
CA ALA A 33 -0.83 -0.61 5.74
C ALA A 33 -1.41 -1.38 6.94
N GLN A 34 -0.98 -1.08 8.17
CA GLN A 34 -1.56 -1.66 9.38
C GLN A 34 -3.03 -1.22 9.59
N GLY A 35 -3.37 0.02 9.26
CA GLY A 35 -4.75 0.52 9.29
C GLY A 35 -5.66 -0.26 8.33
N ILE A 36 -5.16 -0.58 7.13
CA ILE A 36 -5.88 -1.47 6.19
C ILE A 36 -6.07 -2.86 6.78
N VAL A 37 -5.01 -3.46 7.34
CA VAL A 37 -5.07 -4.79 7.98
C VAL A 37 -6.11 -4.82 9.09
N ASN A 38 -6.12 -3.81 9.97
CA ASN A 38 -7.07 -3.72 11.08
C ASN A 38 -8.51 -3.60 10.57
N SER A 39 -8.75 -2.67 9.64
CA SER A 39 -10.06 -2.47 9.01
C SER A 39 -10.56 -3.73 8.31
N ALA A 40 -9.69 -4.41 7.56
CA ALA A 40 -10.04 -5.65 6.88
C ALA A 40 -10.35 -6.79 7.85
N ASN A 41 -9.63 -6.90 8.96
CA ASN A 41 -9.94 -7.88 10.01
C ASN A 41 -11.30 -7.58 10.68
N GLU A 42 -11.60 -6.31 10.94
CA GLU A 42 -12.92 -5.90 11.44
C GLU A 42 -14.03 -6.18 10.42
N ILE A 43 -13.79 -5.97 9.13
CA ILE A 43 -14.73 -6.32 8.05
C ILE A 43 -15.07 -7.80 8.12
N VAL A 44 -14.08 -8.68 8.32
CA VAL A 44 -14.28 -10.13 8.43
C VAL A 44 -15.13 -10.47 9.66
N GLN A 45 -14.80 -9.90 10.81
CA GLN A 45 -15.49 -10.17 12.08
C GLN A 45 -16.92 -9.64 12.12
N THR A 46 -17.20 -8.53 11.42
CA THR A 46 -18.51 -7.84 11.42
C THR A 46 -19.33 -8.06 10.14
N SER A 47 -18.87 -8.98 9.28
CA SER A 47 -19.21 -9.14 7.85
C SER A 47 -20.69 -9.37 7.48
N SER A 48 -21.60 -9.49 8.45
CA SER A 48 -23.02 -9.74 8.16
C SER A 48 -23.73 -8.57 7.47
N THR A 49 -23.16 -7.36 7.47
CA THR A 49 -23.81 -6.17 6.92
C THR A 49 -22.87 -5.30 6.08
N VAL A 50 -23.30 -4.92 4.87
CA VAL A 50 -22.60 -4.02 3.94
C VAL A 50 -22.24 -2.67 4.57
N SER A 51 -23.07 -2.17 5.48
CA SER A 51 -22.85 -0.92 6.22
C SER A 51 -21.52 -0.92 6.98
N ASN A 52 -21.18 -2.04 7.65
CA ASN A 52 -19.93 -2.16 8.40
C ASN A 52 -18.73 -2.19 7.46
N VAL A 53 -18.86 -2.87 6.32
CA VAL A 53 -17.82 -2.91 5.28
C VAL A 53 -17.49 -1.50 4.76
N ILE A 54 -18.54 -0.73 4.45
CA ILE A 54 -18.40 0.64 3.94
C ILE A 54 -17.79 1.56 5.01
N LYS A 55 -18.24 1.45 6.27
CA LYS A 55 -17.71 2.27 7.37
C LYS A 55 -16.21 2.06 7.53
N ASN A 56 -15.78 0.82 7.68
CA ASN A 56 -14.38 0.47 7.95
C ASN A 56 -13.48 0.82 6.74
N PHE A 57 -13.99 0.63 5.53
CA PHE A 57 -13.29 1.09 4.33
C PHE A 57 -13.12 2.60 4.29
N ASN A 58 -14.15 3.38 4.65
CA ASN A 58 -14.09 4.84 4.61
C ASN A 58 -13.05 5.40 5.60
N GLU A 59 -12.86 4.75 6.75
CA GLU A 59 -11.80 5.11 7.70
C GLU A 59 -10.41 4.94 7.08
N VAL A 60 -10.17 3.80 6.41
CA VAL A 60 -8.92 3.54 5.68
C VAL A 60 -8.70 4.52 4.53
N LYS A 61 -9.74 4.73 3.72
CA LYS A 61 -9.72 5.65 2.59
C LYS A 61 -9.34 7.06 3.06
N LYS A 62 -9.91 7.52 4.17
CA LYS A 62 -9.59 8.81 4.76
C LYS A 62 -8.11 8.91 5.15
N VAL A 63 -7.56 7.89 5.81
CA VAL A 63 -6.13 7.86 6.19
C VAL A 63 -5.24 7.87 4.95
N TYR A 64 -5.57 7.09 3.92
CA TYR A 64 -4.86 7.11 2.63
C TYR A 64 -4.88 8.49 1.99
N GLU A 65 -6.05 9.12 1.88
CA GLU A 65 -6.21 10.45 1.28
C GLU A 65 -5.40 11.51 2.02
N GLN A 66 -5.37 11.47 3.36
CA GLN A 66 -4.53 12.34 4.18
C GLN A 66 -3.03 12.13 3.94
N GLY A 67 -2.61 10.89 3.69
CA GLY A 67 -1.21 10.54 3.40
C GLY A 67 -0.81 10.70 1.93
N LYS A 68 -1.75 10.89 1.00
CA LYS A 68 -1.48 10.84 -0.44
C LYS A 68 -0.42 11.87 -0.89
N GLU A 69 -0.49 13.09 -0.35
CA GLU A 69 0.45 14.17 -0.69
C GLU A 69 1.91 13.78 -0.36
N TYR A 70 2.13 13.03 0.72
CA TYR A 70 3.45 12.51 1.07
C TYR A 70 3.99 11.59 -0.03
N TYR A 71 3.19 10.67 -0.54
CA TYR A 71 3.59 9.76 -1.62
C TYR A 71 3.82 10.49 -2.95
N ASP A 72 2.97 11.47 -3.28
CA ASP A 72 3.12 12.28 -4.48
C ASP A 72 4.46 13.07 -4.44
N LYS A 73 4.77 13.68 -3.29
CA LYS A 73 6.06 14.37 -3.07
C LYS A 73 7.23 13.41 -3.13
N LEU A 74 7.12 12.24 -2.48
CA LEU A 74 8.18 11.24 -2.47
C LEU A 74 8.47 10.75 -3.90
N LYS A 75 7.44 10.53 -4.70
CA LYS A 75 7.55 10.12 -6.11
C LYS A 75 8.23 11.16 -6.99
N ALA A 76 8.05 12.45 -6.69
CA ALA A 76 8.67 13.55 -7.44
C ALA A 76 10.19 13.71 -7.18
N VAL A 77 10.75 13.05 -6.17
CA VAL A 77 12.18 13.14 -5.84
C VAL A 77 13.02 12.29 -6.81
N ASN A 78 13.83 12.95 -7.65
CA ASN A 78 14.60 12.27 -8.72
C ASN A 78 16.11 12.14 -8.46
N ASN A 79 16.69 12.95 -7.56
CA ASN A 79 18.15 13.09 -7.39
C ASN A 79 18.71 12.29 -6.20
N LEU A 80 18.20 11.08 -5.96
CA LEU A 80 18.64 10.23 -4.86
C LEU A 80 19.83 9.35 -5.24
N VAL A 81 20.74 9.16 -4.28
CA VAL A 81 21.78 8.13 -4.33
C VAL A 81 21.14 6.73 -4.36
N LYS A 82 21.86 5.72 -4.87
CA LYS A 82 21.35 4.37 -5.14
C LYS A 82 20.55 3.77 -3.97
N ASP A 83 21.06 3.90 -2.76
CA ASP A 83 20.48 3.30 -1.55
C ASP A 83 19.18 4.01 -1.17
N ALA A 84 19.20 5.34 -1.15
CA ALA A 84 18.01 6.17 -0.88
C ALA A 84 16.93 5.96 -1.96
N ARG A 85 17.33 5.76 -3.23
CA ARG A 85 16.40 5.41 -4.31
C ARG A 85 15.75 4.04 -4.09
N LYS A 86 16.47 3.05 -3.57
CA LYS A 86 15.89 1.73 -3.30
C LYS A 86 14.91 1.80 -2.13
N VAL A 87 15.26 2.49 -1.05
CA VAL A 87 14.34 2.76 0.08
C VAL A 87 13.08 3.49 -0.39
N GLN A 88 13.24 4.55 -1.20
CA GLN A 88 12.13 5.27 -1.82
C GLN A 88 11.22 4.32 -2.60
N GLN A 89 11.78 3.43 -3.44
CA GLN A 89 10.98 2.48 -4.22
C GLN A 89 10.22 1.50 -3.33
N ILE A 90 10.81 1.04 -2.21
CA ILE A 90 10.09 0.18 -1.25
C ILE A 90 8.86 0.90 -0.71
N VAL A 91 9.06 2.13 -0.24
CA VAL A 91 7.97 2.95 0.32
C VAL A 91 6.89 3.23 -0.72
N LEU A 92 7.28 3.57 -1.96
CA LEU A 92 6.34 3.80 -3.05
C LEU A 92 5.56 2.54 -3.42
N MET A 93 6.19 1.36 -3.44
CA MET A 93 5.46 0.10 -3.71
C MET A 93 4.39 -0.18 -2.66
N VAL A 94 4.65 0.10 -1.38
CA VAL A 94 3.63 -0.04 -0.32
C VAL A 94 2.53 1.00 -0.45
N GLY A 95 2.88 2.24 -0.82
CA GLY A 95 1.92 3.28 -1.15
C GLY A 95 0.99 2.84 -2.29
N ASP A 96 1.56 2.29 -3.36
CA ASP A 96 0.84 1.77 -4.52
C ASP A 96 -0.08 0.60 -4.12
N VAL A 97 0.35 -0.34 -3.26
CA VAL A 97 -0.53 -1.40 -2.72
C VAL A 97 -1.71 -0.79 -1.96
N SER A 98 -1.47 0.24 -1.15
CA SER A 98 -2.52 0.91 -0.40
C SER A 98 -3.50 1.63 -1.32
N GLU A 99 -2.99 2.30 -2.36
CA GLU A 99 -3.81 2.91 -3.41
C GLU A 99 -4.65 1.88 -4.15
N MET A 100 -4.08 0.72 -4.45
CA MET A 100 -4.77 -0.38 -5.10
C MET A 100 -5.95 -0.88 -4.28
N TYR A 101 -5.78 -1.02 -2.96
CA TYR A 101 -6.87 -1.34 -2.04
C TYR A 101 -7.96 -0.27 -2.08
N VAL A 102 -7.62 0.99 -1.78
CA VAL A 102 -8.60 2.09 -1.69
C VAL A 102 -9.35 2.27 -3.01
N THR A 103 -8.63 2.23 -4.13
CA THR A 103 -9.24 2.46 -5.44
C THR A 103 -10.10 1.28 -5.90
N ASN A 104 -9.55 0.06 -5.88
CA ASN A 104 -10.23 -1.08 -6.50
C ASN A 104 -11.23 -1.75 -5.58
N PHE A 105 -10.95 -1.84 -4.27
CA PHE A 105 -11.95 -2.34 -3.34
C PHE A 105 -13.14 -1.37 -3.23
N GLY A 106 -12.87 -0.06 -3.26
CA GLY A 106 -13.92 0.96 -3.37
C GLY A 106 -14.83 0.76 -4.59
N LYS A 107 -14.25 0.45 -5.75
CA LYS A 107 -15.01 0.10 -6.96
C LYS A 107 -15.81 -1.21 -6.79
N MET A 108 -15.20 -2.24 -6.20
CA MET A 108 -15.86 -3.53 -5.96
C MET A 108 -17.08 -3.41 -5.05
N MET A 109 -17.03 -2.56 -4.03
CA MET A 109 -18.20 -2.32 -3.16
C MET A 109 -19.38 -1.66 -3.89
N SER A 110 -19.11 -0.90 -4.95
CA SER A 110 -20.14 -0.31 -5.81
C SER A 110 -20.59 -1.21 -6.96
N ASP A 111 -19.97 -2.38 -7.10
CA ASP A 111 -20.21 -3.29 -8.21
C ASP A 111 -21.23 -4.37 -7.82
N PRO A 112 -22.42 -4.40 -8.44
CA PRO A 112 -23.47 -5.36 -8.09
C PRO A 112 -23.12 -6.82 -8.47
N ASN A 113 -21.97 -7.04 -9.11
CA ASN A 113 -21.46 -8.39 -9.33
C ASN A 113 -20.84 -9.04 -8.09
N PHE A 114 -20.67 -8.31 -6.98
CA PHE A 114 -20.19 -8.87 -5.71
C PHE A 114 -21.24 -8.82 -4.62
N ASN A 115 -21.39 -9.93 -3.90
CA ASN A 115 -22.22 -9.97 -2.70
C ASN A 115 -21.40 -9.59 -1.44
N PRO A 116 -22.05 -9.33 -0.29
CA PRO A 116 -21.36 -8.90 0.93
C PRO A 116 -20.32 -9.89 1.44
N GLN A 117 -20.59 -11.20 1.32
CA GLN A 117 -19.67 -12.25 1.75
C GLN A 117 -18.41 -12.29 0.87
N GLU A 118 -18.56 -12.08 -0.44
CA GLU A 118 -17.45 -11.95 -1.37
C GLU A 118 -16.62 -10.70 -1.08
N LEU A 119 -17.25 -9.56 -0.78
CA LEU A 119 -16.55 -8.33 -0.39
C LEU A 119 -15.75 -8.53 0.90
N SER A 120 -16.32 -9.24 1.89
CA SER A 120 -15.60 -9.60 3.12
C SER A 120 -14.38 -10.49 2.84
N ALA A 121 -14.56 -11.52 2.00
CA ALA A 121 -13.46 -12.40 1.59
C ALA A 121 -12.37 -11.64 0.81
N ILE A 122 -12.76 -10.66 -0.02
CA ILE A 122 -11.83 -9.80 -0.75
C ILE A 122 -11.04 -8.91 0.20
N ALA A 123 -11.72 -8.26 1.16
CA ALA A 123 -11.08 -7.46 2.18
C ALA A 123 -10.05 -8.29 2.98
N ASN A 124 -10.42 -9.52 3.38
CA ASN A 124 -9.51 -10.44 4.05
C ASN A 124 -8.26 -10.76 3.22
N GLY A 125 -8.43 -11.03 1.92
CA GLY A 125 -7.31 -11.27 1.02
C GLY A 125 -6.33 -10.09 0.95
N TYR A 126 -6.84 -8.85 0.93
CA TYR A 126 -5.99 -7.67 1.07
C TYR A 126 -5.31 -7.59 2.44
N SER A 127 -6.02 -7.90 3.53
CA SER A 127 -5.46 -7.93 4.90
C SER A 127 -4.22 -8.82 4.97
N MET A 128 -4.35 -10.06 4.49
CA MET A 128 -3.25 -11.03 4.52
C MET A 128 -2.04 -10.55 3.71
N LEU A 129 -2.28 -10.01 2.50
CA LEU A 129 -1.20 -9.53 1.63
C LEU A 129 -0.51 -8.27 2.17
N LEU A 130 -1.27 -7.39 2.82
CA LEU A 130 -0.74 -6.15 3.43
C LEU A 130 -0.04 -6.42 4.76
N GLY A 131 -0.50 -7.39 5.55
CA GLY A 131 0.13 -7.77 6.82
C GLY A 131 1.57 -8.25 6.66
N GLU A 132 1.86 -8.98 5.58
CA GLU A 132 3.25 -9.36 5.28
C GLU A 132 4.11 -8.14 4.89
N SER A 133 3.51 -7.17 4.20
CA SER A 133 4.20 -5.94 3.80
C SER A 133 4.49 -5.01 5.00
N THR A 134 3.67 -5.02 6.05
CA THR A 134 3.89 -4.18 7.25
C THR A 134 5.12 -4.64 8.04
N GLU A 135 5.34 -5.95 8.17
CA GLU A 135 6.53 -6.47 8.85
C GLU A 135 7.82 -6.09 8.12
N LEU A 136 7.82 -6.16 6.79
CA LEU A 136 8.95 -5.73 5.96
C LEU A 136 9.26 -4.24 6.10
N LEU A 137 8.24 -3.40 6.29
CA LEU A 137 8.42 -1.96 6.55
C LEU A 137 8.96 -1.69 7.95
N LYS A 138 8.54 -2.46 8.95
CA LYS A 138 9.12 -2.36 10.30
C LYS A 138 10.60 -2.69 10.27
N GLU A 139 10.96 -3.76 9.56
CA GLU A 139 12.36 -4.11 9.36
C GLU A 139 13.11 -3.00 8.63
N LEU A 140 12.58 -2.50 7.50
CA LEU A 140 13.18 -1.39 6.77
C LEU A 140 13.42 -0.18 7.68
N LYS A 141 12.41 0.18 8.48
CA LYS A 141 12.47 1.30 9.43
C LYS A 141 13.56 1.12 10.46
N GLN A 142 13.70 -0.07 11.03
CA GLN A 142 14.79 -0.38 11.96
C GLN A 142 16.15 -0.16 11.29
N ILE A 143 16.33 -0.72 10.10
CA ILE A 143 17.60 -0.67 9.35
C ILE A 143 18.00 0.75 8.93
N VAL A 144 17.05 1.61 8.58
CA VAL A 144 17.33 3.01 8.24
C VAL A 144 17.48 3.91 9.46
N SER A 145 16.90 3.52 10.60
CA SER A 145 16.91 4.33 11.85
C SER A 145 18.07 3.99 12.78
N THR A 146 18.69 2.82 12.68
CA THR A 146 19.83 2.43 13.52
C THR A 146 21.06 3.31 13.26
N THR A 147 21.25 4.33 14.10
CA THR A 147 22.46 5.15 14.16
C THR A 147 23.42 4.60 15.21
N GLY A 148 24.13 3.50 14.93
CA GLY A 148 25.16 3.03 15.85
C GLY A 148 25.65 1.59 15.66
N LEU A 149 26.89 1.47 15.18
CA LEU A 149 27.89 0.44 15.50
C LEU A 149 27.64 -1.06 15.19
N SER A 150 26.43 -1.54 14.87
CA SER A 150 26.19 -2.99 14.70
C SER A 150 26.19 -3.52 13.25
N LEU A 151 25.86 -2.70 12.24
CA LEU A 151 25.85 -3.11 10.83
C LEU A 151 26.71 -2.20 9.96
N ASN A 152 27.58 -2.79 9.16
CA ASN A 152 28.34 -2.07 8.15
C ASN A 152 27.47 -1.73 6.93
N ASP A 153 27.96 -0.83 6.07
CA ASP A 153 27.17 -0.33 4.93
C ASP A 153 26.75 -1.43 3.94
N LYS A 154 27.54 -2.51 3.81
CA LYS A 154 27.21 -3.65 2.95
C LYS A 154 26.08 -4.47 3.56
N GLU A 155 26.17 -4.83 4.84
CA GLU A 155 25.13 -5.61 5.52
C GLU A 155 23.78 -4.90 5.49
N ARG A 156 23.78 -3.57 5.70
CA ARG A 156 22.59 -2.74 5.59
C ARG A 156 21.98 -2.81 4.19
N MET A 157 22.82 -2.75 3.16
CA MET A 157 22.36 -2.82 1.77
C MET A 157 21.89 -4.21 1.37
N ASP A 158 22.51 -5.28 1.87
CA ASP A 158 22.05 -6.64 1.63
C ASP A 158 20.64 -6.86 2.21
N ILE A 159 20.36 -6.28 3.39
CA ILE A 159 19.02 -6.31 3.99
C ILE A 159 18.02 -5.48 3.18
N ILE A 160 18.36 -4.23 2.81
CA ILE A 160 17.49 -3.39 1.97
C ILE A 160 17.18 -4.09 0.64
N ASP A 161 18.16 -4.79 0.05
CA ASP A 161 17.99 -5.53 -1.20
C ASP A 161 17.04 -6.72 -1.05
N ARG A 162 17.10 -7.43 0.08
CA ARG A 162 16.15 -8.49 0.42
C ARG A 162 14.74 -7.93 0.59
N VAL A 163 14.58 -6.92 1.45
CA VAL A 163 13.29 -6.25 1.69
C VAL A 163 12.68 -5.74 0.38
N TYR A 164 13.50 -5.12 -0.49
CA TYR A 164 13.04 -4.67 -1.79
C TYR A 164 12.45 -5.79 -2.65
N LYS A 165 13.12 -6.96 -2.71
CA LYS A 165 12.63 -8.10 -3.49
C LYS A 165 11.32 -8.64 -2.91
N GLU A 166 11.23 -8.76 -1.60
CA GLU A 166 10.05 -9.27 -0.91
C GLU A 166 8.86 -8.32 -1.09
N VAL A 167 9.02 -7.03 -0.83
CA VAL A 167 7.96 -6.02 -1.05
C VAL A 167 7.51 -5.99 -2.52
N LYS A 168 8.45 -6.09 -3.47
CA LYS A 168 8.11 -6.17 -4.90
C LYS A 168 7.27 -7.40 -5.22
N ASN A 169 7.57 -8.56 -4.62
CA ASN A 169 6.78 -9.77 -4.80
C ASN A 169 5.38 -9.60 -4.23
N TYR A 170 5.24 -9.04 -3.02
CA TYR A 170 3.92 -8.76 -2.43
C TYR A 170 3.12 -7.75 -3.24
N HIS A 171 3.74 -6.67 -3.71
CA HIS A 171 3.11 -5.71 -4.61
C HIS A 171 2.55 -6.41 -5.87
N ASN A 172 3.33 -7.31 -6.48
CA ASN A 172 2.87 -8.08 -7.64
C ASN A 172 1.72 -9.05 -7.30
N LEU A 173 1.76 -9.69 -6.13
CA LEU A 173 0.69 -10.58 -5.66
C LEU A 173 -0.61 -9.81 -5.43
N VAL A 174 -0.54 -8.63 -4.82
CA VAL A 174 -1.71 -7.75 -4.68
C VAL A 174 -2.23 -7.34 -6.05
N SER A 175 -1.33 -6.95 -6.97
CA SER A 175 -1.71 -6.63 -8.35
C SER A 175 -2.48 -7.76 -9.04
N TYR A 176 -1.97 -8.99 -8.92
CA TYR A 176 -2.61 -10.17 -9.45
C TYR A 176 -3.96 -10.45 -8.77
N TYR A 177 -4.01 -10.39 -7.44
CA TYR A 177 -5.21 -10.62 -6.65
C TYR A 177 -6.33 -9.65 -7.01
N THR A 178 -6.02 -8.35 -7.11
CA THR A 178 -6.97 -7.32 -7.55
C THR A 178 -7.50 -7.61 -8.94
N LYS A 179 -6.62 -7.90 -9.90
CA LYS A 179 -7.01 -8.20 -11.29
C LYS A 179 -7.91 -9.43 -11.36
N LYS A 180 -7.57 -10.50 -10.63
CA LYS A 180 -8.37 -11.73 -10.58
C LYS A 180 -9.81 -11.45 -10.13
N ASN A 181 -9.99 -10.66 -9.09
CA ASN A 181 -11.33 -10.29 -8.62
C ASN A 181 -12.08 -9.46 -9.67
N ILE A 182 -11.43 -8.49 -10.32
CA ILE A 182 -12.03 -7.72 -11.41
C ILE A 182 -12.45 -8.63 -12.58
N SER A 183 -11.63 -9.60 -12.97
CA SER A 183 -11.98 -10.56 -14.03
C SER A 183 -13.23 -11.39 -13.68
N VAL A 184 -13.45 -11.74 -12.41
CA VAL A 184 -14.70 -12.40 -11.97
C VAL A 184 -15.92 -11.53 -12.26
N SER A 185 -15.86 -10.23 -11.93
CA SER A 185 -16.94 -9.28 -12.24
C SER A 185 -17.16 -9.17 -13.75
N ILE A 186 -16.10 -9.06 -14.54
CA ILE A 186 -16.19 -9.01 -16.02
C ILE A 186 -16.87 -10.27 -16.58
N LEU A 187 -16.53 -11.47 -16.08
CA LEU A 187 -17.14 -12.72 -16.52
C LEU A 187 -18.63 -12.79 -16.17
N ARG A 188 -19.03 -12.35 -14.97
CA ARG A 188 -20.44 -12.24 -14.58
C ARG A 188 -21.17 -11.22 -15.45
N ALA A 189 -20.52 -10.11 -15.76
CA ALA A 189 -21.06 -9.06 -16.58
C ALA A 189 -21.28 -9.46 -18.05
N LYS A 190 -20.41 -10.33 -18.59
CA LYS A 190 -20.61 -10.95 -19.92
C LYS A 190 -21.89 -11.77 -19.97
N LYS A 191 -22.17 -12.56 -18.92
CA LYS A 191 -23.40 -13.38 -18.84
C LYS A 191 -24.68 -12.54 -18.76
N GLN A 192 -24.58 -11.34 -18.18
CA GLN A 192 -25.70 -10.41 -18.01
C GLN A 192 -25.81 -9.35 -19.11
N ASN A 193 -24.99 -9.46 -20.17
CA ASN A 193 -24.90 -8.47 -21.25
C ASN A 193 -24.66 -7.02 -20.78
N ASN A 194 -23.92 -6.84 -19.67
CA ASN A 194 -23.65 -5.53 -19.05
C ASN A 194 -22.14 -5.21 -18.93
N THR A 195 -21.32 -5.86 -19.76
CA THR A 195 -19.85 -5.76 -19.74
C THR A 195 -19.35 -4.32 -19.86
N GLN A 196 -20.02 -3.47 -20.66
CA GLN A 196 -19.61 -2.08 -20.85
C GLN A 196 -19.65 -1.27 -19.53
N ARG A 197 -20.62 -1.54 -18.65
CA ARG A 197 -20.70 -0.89 -17.33
C ARG A 197 -19.47 -1.23 -16.48
N VAL A 198 -19.14 -2.53 -16.41
CA VAL A 198 -18.01 -3.03 -15.62
C VAL A 198 -16.68 -2.53 -16.17
N LEU A 199 -16.50 -2.52 -17.50
CA LEU A 199 -15.31 -1.95 -18.13
C LEU A 199 -15.16 -0.44 -17.85
N LYS A 200 -16.27 0.30 -17.77
CA LYS A 200 -16.24 1.74 -17.41
C LYS A 200 -15.87 1.93 -15.93
N LEU A 201 -16.36 1.06 -15.04
CA LEU A 201 -16.08 1.12 -13.60
C LEU A 201 -14.59 0.87 -13.29
N TYR A 202 -14.00 -0.16 -13.88
CA TYR A 202 -12.62 -0.53 -13.59
C TYR A 202 -11.60 0.17 -14.49
N GLY A 203 -11.98 0.52 -15.73
CA GLY A 203 -11.15 1.23 -16.71
C GLY A 203 -10.72 0.37 -17.90
N THR A 204 -10.07 0.98 -18.89
CA THR A 204 -9.64 0.34 -20.15
C THR A 204 -8.17 -0.06 -20.22
N GLY A 205 -7.33 0.36 -19.26
CA GLY A 205 -5.88 0.10 -19.25
C GLY A 205 -5.50 -1.19 -18.54
N ASN A 206 -4.76 -2.07 -19.23
CA ASN A 206 -4.16 -3.35 -18.78
C ASN A 206 -5.08 -4.41 -18.11
N GLN A 207 -6.32 -4.09 -17.78
CA GLN A 207 -7.30 -5.01 -17.19
C GLN A 207 -8.15 -5.74 -18.25
N LYS A 208 -8.05 -5.32 -19.52
CA LYS A 208 -8.74 -5.94 -20.66
C LYS A 208 -8.13 -7.26 -21.14
N TYR A 209 -6.87 -7.53 -20.80
CA TYR A 209 -6.06 -8.58 -21.45
C TYR A 209 -5.93 -9.89 -20.65
N TRP A 210 -6.80 -10.14 -19.67
CA TRP A 210 -6.81 -11.38 -18.89
C TRP A 210 -8.23 -11.87 -18.60
#